data_AF-A0A958YVC6-F1
#
_entry.id   AF-A0A958YVC6-F1
#
_cell.length_a   1.000
_cell.length_b   1.000
_cell.length_c   1.000
_cell.angle_alpha   90.00
_cell.angle_beta   90.00
_cell.angle_gamma   90.00
#
_symmetry.space_group_name_H-M   'P 1'
#
loop_
_entity.id
_entity.type
_entity.pdbx_description
1 polymer ?
#
loop_
_entity_poly.entity_id
_entity_poly.type
_entity_poly.pdbx_seq_one_letter_code
_entity_poly.pdbx_strand_id
1 'polypeptide(L)'
;MKRKLLLIALVALSVSSVNAQGLLGKLKKKVSNNSSKVENTKNTNSGESLAEDTTEAFTDEYGYSGKYYSTEAFAFSNSSKQKTKEHTWKFVREENGNVVNKVHRYVAGNEIYPSFFLDEKAKEKGNMVIFKMEGGILAVQLEEGVFGVAKVDEYKGLVTQYINTYAKDKAMLETYDKETGAAVMQSQLDKLKSVKIDVERTKWMKNETYAKMKGKIGFMDHYSKVAYNRGDITEKVDVFMSSVEIGKSSIFYRAYYETPGGILCSGCELNTTFEINGVKVSRAEQRKVSSKWSRTIKQKFVNDDFFSAAPIMISYQENIADYAFLYAIYQNKDKFVDGASIPVKVTITTNQDGVDKDVLAESTLTLVYKNSNKAGFDKLIKWVDDLLEE
;
A
#
# COMPACT_ATOMS: atom_id res chain seq x y z
N MET A 1 7.09 -41.43 -20.80
CA MET A 1 6.06 -40.46 -21.28
C MET A 1 5.95 -39.32 -20.29
N LYS A 2 6.16 -38.10 -20.76
CA LYS A 2 6.29 -36.86 -19.97
C LYS A 2 4.90 -36.33 -19.58
N ARG A 3 4.61 -36.15 -18.29
CA ARG A 3 3.49 -35.33 -17.80
C ARG A 3 4.04 -33.94 -17.46
N LYS A 4 3.64 -32.93 -18.25
CA LYS A 4 3.94 -31.51 -18.00
C LYS A 4 2.90 -30.97 -17.01
N LEU A 5 3.33 -30.63 -15.79
CA LEU A 5 2.61 -29.69 -14.92
C LEU A 5 2.80 -28.28 -15.50
N LEU A 6 1.69 -27.60 -15.78
CA LEU A 6 1.69 -26.20 -16.18
C LEU A 6 1.55 -25.35 -14.90
N LEU A 7 2.68 -24.89 -14.37
CA LEU A 7 2.72 -23.74 -13.45
C LEU A 7 2.31 -22.51 -14.25
N ILE A 8 1.21 -21.86 -13.88
CA ILE A 8 0.91 -20.50 -14.35
C ILE A 8 1.55 -19.54 -13.35
N ALA A 9 2.65 -18.94 -13.77
CA ALA A 9 3.37 -17.92 -13.04
C ALA A 9 2.54 -16.61 -13.00
N LEU A 10 2.14 -16.20 -11.79
CA LEU A 10 1.74 -14.83 -11.48
C LEU A 10 3.02 -13.99 -11.33
N VAL A 11 3.65 -13.64 -12.44
CA VAL A 11 4.77 -12.70 -12.49
C VAL A 11 4.57 -11.80 -13.70
N ALA A 12 3.97 -10.63 -13.49
CA ALA A 12 4.15 -9.41 -14.30
C ALA A 12 3.19 -8.30 -13.81
N LEU A 13 3.48 -7.68 -12.67
CA LEU A 13 2.91 -6.37 -12.32
C LEU A 13 3.99 -5.50 -11.67
N SER A 14 5.07 -5.26 -12.41
CA SER A 14 6.02 -4.20 -12.07
C SER A 14 6.82 -3.69 -13.27
N VAL A 15 6.28 -3.71 -14.49
CA VAL A 15 6.73 -2.81 -15.58
C VAL A 15 5.58 -2.62 -16.59
N SER A 16 5.31 -1.36 -16.96
CA SER A 16 4.50 -0.88 -18.09
C SER A 16 2.96 -0.90 -17.97
N SER A 17 2.43 0.31 -17.76
CA SER A 17 1.07 0.79 -17.99
C SER A 17 0.60 0.73 -19.46
N VAL A 18 1.11 -0.21 -20.27
CA VAL A 18 0.80 -0.32 -21.71
C VAL A 18 0.15 -1.67 -22.08
N ASN A 19 0.17 -2.70 -21.22
CA ASN A 19 -0.29 -4.04 -21.61
C ASN A 19 -1.66 -4.51 -21.07
N ALA A 20 -2.39 -3.68 -20.32
CA ALA A 20 -3.76 -4.01 -19.92
C ALA A 20 -4.72 -4.13 -21.13
N GLN A 21 -4.49 -3.37 -22.20
CA GLN A 21 -5.26 -3.47 -23.46
C GLN A 21 -4.95 -4.76 -24.26
N GLY A 22 -3.75 -5.33 -24.11
CA GLY A 22 -3.33 -6.55 -24.82
C GLY A 22 -4.00 -7.84 -24.32
N LEU A 23 -4.43 -7.86 -23.04
CA LEU A 23 -5.15 -8.99 -22.45
C LEU A 23 -6.63 -9.00 -22.90
N LEU A 24 -7.26 -7.83 -22.96
CA LEU A 24 -8.63 -7.63 -23.49
C LEU A 24 -8.75 -8.00 -24.97
N GLY A 25 -7.73 -7.70 -25.79
CA GLY A 25 -7.69 -8.05 -27.21
C GLY A 25 -7.63 -9.57 -27.48
N LYS A 26 -7.05 -10.36 -26.56
CA LYS A 26 -6.94 -11.83 -26.70
C LYS A 26 -8.21 -12.57 -26.26
N LEU A 27 -9.02 -11.96 -25.37
CA LEU A 27 -10.32 -12.49 -24.97
C LEU A 27 -11.39 -12.28 -26.06
N LYS A 28 -11.41 -11.12 -26.72
CA LYS A 28 -12.36 -10.85 -27.83
C LYS A 28 -12.20 -11.81 -29.02
N LYS A 29 -10.98 -12.26 -29.33
CA LYS A 29 -10.73 -13.21 -30.44
C LYS A 29 -11.13 -14.65 -30.14
N LYS A 30 -11.36 -15.03 -28.88
CA LYS A 30 -11.74 -16.41 -28.52
C LYS A 30 -13.25 -16.61 -28.40
N VAL A 31 -14.03 -15.53 -28.31
CA VAL A 31 -15.49 -15.56 -28.20
C VAL A 31 -16.20 -15.46 -29.56
N SER A 32 -15.54 -15.00 -30.63
CA SER A 32 -16.19 -14.83 -31.94
C SER A 32 -16.27 -16.09 -32.81
N ASN A 33 -15.78 -17.26 -32.36
CA ASN A 33 -15.66 -18.45 -33.21
C ASN A 33 -16.48 -19.67 -32.79
N ASN A 34 -17.46 -19.55 -31.88
CA ASN A 34 -18.36 -20.65 -31.56
C ASN A 34 -19.78 -20.16 -31.22
N SER A 35 -20.54 -19.78 -32.24
CA SER A 35 -22.00 -19.62 -32.11
C SER A 35 -22.71 -20.26 -33.30
N SER A 36 -22.97 -21.56 -33.18
CA SER A 36 -24.08 -22.22 -33.87
C SER A 36 -24.52 -23.46 -33.10
N LYS A 37 -25.52 -23.29 -32.22
CA LYS A 37 -26.76 -24.06 -32.25
C LYS A 37 -27.68 -23.62 -31.12
N VAL A 38 -28.88 -23.24 -31.55
CA VAL A 38 -30.07 -22.98 -30.75
C VAL A 38 -30.54 -24.31 -30.15
N GLU A 39 -30.80 -24.34 -28.85
CA GLU A 39 -31.73 -25.31 -28.28
C GLU A 39 -32.54 -24.67 -27.15
N ASN A 40 -33.85 -24.63 -27.37
CA ASN A 40 -34.89 -24.17 -26.46
C ASN A 40 -34.86 -25.00 -25.17
N THR A 41 -34.77 -24.36 -24.00
CA THR A 41 -35.32 -24.97 -22.78
C THR A 41 -35.95 -23.92 -21.87
N LYS A 42 -37.23 -24.20 -21.58
CA LYS A 42 -38.25 -23.54 -20.79
C LYS A 42 -37.82 -22.59 -19.66
N ASN A 43 -38.37 -21.37 -19.75
CA ASN A 43 -38.62 -20.42 -18.68
C ASN A 43 -39.22 -21.06 -17.42
N THR A 44 -38.59 -20.81 -16.29
CA THR A 44 -39.26 -20.73 -14.98
C THR A 44 -39.11 -19.30 -14.46
N ASN A 45 -40.22 -18.57 -14.50
CA ASN A 45 -40.38 -17.20 -14.03
C ASN A 45 -40.06 -17.09 -12.53
N SER A 46 -39.03 -16.33 -12.19
CA SER A 46 -38.98 -15.57 -10.94
C SER A 46 -39.16 -14.10 -11.30
N GLY A 47 -40.33 -13.55 -11.03
CA GLY A 47 -40.71 -12.20 -11.45
C GLY A 47 -39.77 -11.12 -10.89
N GLU A 48 -38.97 -10.52 -11.76
CA GLU A 48 -38.46 -9.16 -11.59
C GLU A 48 -39.66 -8.22 -11.73
N SER A 49 -40.12 -7.62 -10.64
CA SER A 49 -41.07 -6.51 -10.72
C SER A 49 -40.30 -5.26 -11.17
N LEU A 50 -40.50 -4.86 -12.42
CA LEU A 50 -40.12 -3.55 -12.93
C LEU A 50 -40.97 -2.50 -12.20
N ALA A 51 -40.33 -1.69 -11.35
CA ALA A 51 -40.96 -0.52 -10.80
C ALA A 51 -40.87 0.64 -11.81
N GLU A 52 -41.88 1.52 -11.83
CA GLU A 52 -41.96 2.64 -12.77
C GLU A 52 -40.74 3.58 -12.66
N ASP A 53 -40.22 3.95 -13.84
CA ASP A 53 -39.11 4.87 -14.06
C ASP A 53 -39.46 6.25 -13.48
N THR A 54 -38.47 6.96 -12.93
CA THR A 54 -38.58 8.42 -12.78
C THR A 54 -38.81 9.01 -14.18
N THR A 55 -39.91 9.74 -14.40
CA THR A 55 -40.22 10.38 -15.69
C THR A 55 -39.26 11.52 -16.07
N GLU A 56 -38.40 11.96 -15.15
CA GLU A 56 -37.40 13.00 -15.38
C GLU A 56 -36.07 12.40 -15.87
N ALA A 57 -35.70 12.72 -17.11
CA ALA A 57 -34.36 12.47 -17.64
C ALA A 57 -33.41 13.55 -17.12
N PHE A 58 -32.59 13.23 -16.11
CA PHE A 58 -31.58 14.15 -15.61
C PHE A 58 -30.33 14.15 -16.50
N THR A 59 -29.86 15.36 -16.84
CA THR A 59 -28.59 15.59 -17.54
C THR A 59 -27.80 16.68 -16.84
N ASP A 60 -26.48 16.63 -16.92
CA ASP A 60 -25.58 17.68 -16.44
C ASP A 60 -24.38 17.81 -17.37
N GLU A 61 -23.66 18.92 -17.25
CA GLU A 61 -22.49 19.26 -18.07
C GLU A 61 -21.31 18.27 -17.94
N TYR A 62 -21.25 17.50 -16.85
CA TYR A 62 -20.18 16.51 -16.61
C TYR A 62 -20.58 15.09 -17.01
N GLY A 63 -21.84 14.89 -17.39
CA GLY A 63 -22.36 13.58 -17.76
C GLY A 63 -22.45 12.59 -16.59
N TYR A 64 -22.56 13.04 -15.34
CA TYR A 64 -22.70 12.14 -14.18
C TYR A 64 -24.15 11.70 -13.94
N SER A 65 -25.12 12.51 -14.33
CA SER A 65 -26.56 12.28 -14.22
C SER A 65 -27.08 11.41 -15.35
N GLY A 66 -28.21 10.77 -15.10
CA GLY A 66 -28.94 9.95 -16.05
C GLY A 66 -29.27 8.58 -15.51
N LYS A 67 -29.73 7.72 -16.40
CA LYS A 67 -30.09 6.34 -16.10
C LYS A 67 -28.86 5.43 -16.13
N TYR A 68 -28.74 4.58 -15.12
CA TYR A 68 -27.69 3.59 -14.95
C TYR A 68 -28.30 2.21 -14.75
N TYR A 69 -27.66 1.22 -15.35
CA TYR A 69 -27.93 -0.20 -15.14
C TYR A 69 -26.87 -0.79 -14.21
N SER A 70 -27.24 -1.74 -13.36
CA SER A 70 -26.32 -2.38 -12.42
C SER A 70 -26.15 -3.89 -12.66
N THR A 71 -24.98 -4.44 -12.29
CA THR A 71 -24.71 -5.88 -12.47
C THR A 71 -25.63 -6.74 -11.61
N GLU A 72 -25.88 -6.31 -10.37
CA GLU A 72 -26.81 -6.97 -9.46
C GLU A 72 -27.98 -6.07 -9.04
N ALA A 73 -29.16 -6.67 -8.95
CA ALA A 73 -30.34 -5.98 -8.47
C ALA A 73 -30.16 -5.60 -7.00
N PHE A 74 -30.26 -4.31 -6.69
CA PHE A 74 -29.97 -3.79 -5.36
C PHE A 74 -31.20 -3.13 -4.73
N ALA A 75 -31.39 -3.32 -3.43
CA ALA A 75 -32.38 -2.61 -2.62
C ALA A 75 -31.67 -1.91 -1.46
N PHE A 76 -31.84 -0.58 -1.33
CA PHE A 76 -31.14 0.23 -0.33
C PHE A 76 -31.88 0.36 1.00
N SER A 77 -33.08 -0.20 1.15
CA SER A 77 -33.80 -0.18 2.43
C SER A 77 -34.43 -1.55 2.74
N ASN A 78 -34.57 -1.85 4.04
CA ASN A 78 -35.37 -2.98 4.53
C ASN A 78 -36.87 -2.83 4.21
N SER A 79 -37.31 -1.68 3.68
CA SER A 79 -38.70 -1.38 3.34
C SER A 79 -39.05 -1.59 1.86
N SER A 80 -38.08 -1.63 0.94
CA SER A 80 -38.35 -1.91 -0.48
C SER A 80 -38.13 -3.40 -0.79
N LYS A 81 -39.24 -4.14 -0.94
CA LYS A 81 -39.22 -5.54 -1.45
C LYS A 81 -38.80 -5.63 -2.93
N GLN A 82 -38.58 -4.51 -3.60
CA GLN A 82 -38.23 -4.44 -5.01
C GLN A 82 -36.74 -4.17 -5.18
N LYS A 83 -35.99 -5.22 -5.50
CA LYS A 83 -34.65 -5.10 -6.04
C LYS A 83 -34.78 -4.74 -7.51
N THR A 84 -34.09 -3.69 -7.96
CA THR A 84 -34.03 -3.33 -9.38
C THR A 84 -32.58 -3.24 -9.84
N LYS A 85 -32.36 -3.41 -11.15
CA LYS A 85 -31.09 -3.14 -11.81
C LYS A 85 -31.02 -1.74 -12.41
N GLU A 86 -32.11 -0.99 -12.37
CA GLU A 86 -32.20 0.34 -12.97
C GLU A 86 -32.20 1.41 -11.89
N HIS A 87 -31.32 2.40 -12.05
CA HIS A 87 -31.09 3.45 -11.08
C HIS A 87 -30.95 4.78 -11.83
N THR A 88 -31.51 5.85 -11.29
CA THR A 88 -31.36 7.19 -11.85
C THR A 88 -30.48 8.01 -10.93
N TRP A 89 -29.45 8.65 -11.47
CA TRP A 89 -28.55 9.53 -10.72
C TRP A 89 -28.79 10.98 -11.16
N LYS A 90 -28.83 11.90 -10.20
CA LYS A 90 -28.91 13.34 -10.41
C LYS A 90 -27.75 14.02 -9.69
N PHE A 91 -26.79 14.52 -10.45
CA PHE A 91 -25.69 15.31 -9.92
C PHE A 91 -26.11 16.78 -9.79
N VAL A 92 -25.91 17.34 -8.61
CA VAL A 92 -26.18 18.74 -8.28
C VAL A 92 -24.85 19.37 -7.88
N ARG A 93 -24.33 20.26 -8.72
CA ARG A 93 -23.09 20.99 -8.45
C ARG A 93 -23.32 22.09 -7.41
N GLU A 94 -24.37 22.89 -7.60
CA GLU A 94 -24.70 24.03 -6.76
C GLU A 94 -26.15 23.96 -6.27
N GLU A 95 -26.38 24.29 -5.00
CA GLU A 95 -27.70 24.38 -4.39
C GLU A 95 -27.73 25.60 -3.45
N ASN A 96 -28.74 26.46 -3.61
CA ASN A 96 -28.90 27.69 -2.83
C ASN A 96 -27.65 28.60 -2.82
N GLY A 97 -26.93 28.67 -3.95
CA GLY A 97 -25.71 29.47 -4.09
C GLY A 97 -24.45 28.86 -3.46
N ASN A 98 -24.51 27.63 -2.95
CA ASN A 98 -23.37 26.90 -2.42
C ASN A 98 -22.99 25.73 -3.33
N VAL A 99 -21.69 25.49 -3.52
CA VAL A 99 -21.20 24.28 -4.20
C VAL A 99 -21.41 23.08 -3.26
N VAL A 100 -22.21 22.10 -3.69
CA VAL A 100 -22.56 20.89 -2.92
C VAL A 100 -22.02 19.60 -3.53
N ASN A 101 -21.81 19.56 -4.86
CA ASN A 101 -21.32 18.40 -5.62
C ASN A 101 -21.88 17.05 -5.20
N LYS A 102 -23.21 16.96 -5.19
CA LYS A 102 -23.95 15.84 -4.62
C LYS A 102 -24.65 15.03 -5.71
N VAL A 103 -24.49 13.71 -5.68
CA VAL A 103 -25.27 12.77 -6.49
C VAL A 103 -26.41 12.20 -5.66
N HIS A 104 -27.62 12.60 -6.01
CA HIS A 104 -28.85 11.99 -5.57
C HIS A 104 -29.12 10.73 -6.38
N ARG A 105 -29.59 9.67 -5.73
CA ARG A 105 -29.87 8.39 -6.39
C ARG A 105 -31.34 8.07 -6.24
N TYR A 106 -31.94 7.57 -7.30
CA TYR A 106 -33.34 7.18 -7.33
C TYR A 106 -33.47 5.74 -7.79
N VAL A 107 -34.38 5.01 -7.15
CA VAL A 107 -34.82 3.67 -7.54
C VAL A 107 -36.33 3.69 -7.51
N ALA A 108 -36.96 3.20 -8.57
CA ALA A 108 -38.41 3.10 -8.61
C ALA A 108 -39.11 4.44 -8.31
N GLY A 109 -38.62 5.55 -8.87
CA GLY A 109 -39.17 6.88 -8.59
C GLY A 109 -38.70 7.53 -7.27
N ASN A 110 -38.17 6.76 -6.32
CA ASN A 110 -37.91 7.22 -4.95
C ASN A 110 -36.43 7.54 -4.73
N GLU A 111 -36.16 8.71 -4.15
CA GLU A 111 -34.80 9.07 -3.74
C GLU A 111 -34.31 8.13 -2.62
N ILE A 112 -33.06 7.71 -2.73
CA ILE A 112 -32.38 6.84 -1.78
C ILE A 112 -31.26 7.59 -1.09
N TYR A 113 -31.22 7.42 0.23
CA TYR A 113 -30.13 7.84 1.11
C TYR A 113 -29.20 6.67 1.47
N PRO A 114 -27.91 6.92 1.72
CA PRO A 114 -27.24 8.23 1.65
C PRO A 114 -26.87 8.64 0.21
N SER A 115 -26.66 9.94 0.00
CA SER A 115 -26.15 10.50 -1.25
C SER A 115 -24.63 10.36 -1.36
N PHE A 116 -24.13 10.49 -2.58
CA PHE A 116 -22.70 10.48 -2.90
C PHE A 116 -22.19 11.91 -3.08
N PHE A 117 -21.00 12.24 -2.60
CA PHE A 117 -20.40 13.57 -2.71
C PHE A 117 -19.07 13.50 -3.47
N LEU A 118 -18.85 14.38 -4.45
CA LEU A 118 -17.62 14.36 -5.25
C LEU A 118 -16.40 14.71 -4.38
N ASP A 119 -15.35 13.89 -4.48
CA ASP A 119 -14.03 14.24 -3.95
C ASP A 119 -13.33 15.20 -4.93
N GLU A 120 -13.55 16.50 -4.73
CA GLU A 120 -12.95 17.55 -5.56
C GLU A 120 -11.42 17.44 -5.61
N LYS A 121 -10.78 17.08 -4.50
CA LYS A 121 -9.31 16.95 -4.47
C LYS A 121 -8.84 15.82 -5.37
N ALA A 122 -9.57 14.69 -5.41
CA ALA A 122 -9.26 13.59 -6.33
C ALA A 122 -9.46 14.01 -7.79
N LYS A 123 -10.48 14.81 -8.08
CA LYS A 123 -10.75 15.32 -9.44
C LYS A 123 -9.71 16.34 -9.89
N GLU A 124 -9.40 17.34 -9.08
CA GLU A 124 -8.46 18.41 -9.42
C GLU A 124 -7.02 17.91 -9.55
N LYS A 125 -6.56 17.08 -8.60
CA LYS A 125 -5.16 16.65 -8.55
C LYS A 125 -4.89 15.37 -9.33
N GLY A 126 -5.86 14.47 -9.38
CA GLY A 126 -5.72 13.15 -9.99
C GLY A 126 -6.49 12.96 -11.29
N ASN A 127 -7.30 13.95 -11.71
CA ASN A 127 -8.28 13.79 -12.79
C ASN A 127 -9.17 12.55 -12.62
N MET A 128 -9.49 12.19 -11.38
CA MET A 128 -10.30 11.02 -11.06
C MET A 128 -11.65 11.44 -10.52
N VAL A 129 -12.72 10.87 -11.07
CA VAL A 129 -14.08 11.09 -10.58
C VAL A 129 -14.38 10.03 -9.52
N ILE A 130 -14.35 10.47 -8.26
CA ILE A 130 -14.65 9.64 -7.10
C ILE A 130 -15.72 10.33 -6.30
N PHE A 131 -16.81 9.63 -6.04
CA PHE A 131 -17.80 10.07 -5.08
C PHE A 131 -17.72 9.26 -3.78
N LYS A 132 -17.85 9.95 -2.66
CA LYS A 132 -17.81 9.39 -1.30
C LYS A 132 -19.19 9.35 -0.70
N MET A 133 -19.46 8.27 0.02
CA MET A 133 -20.63 8.11 0.87
C MET A 133 -20.16 7.76 2.28
N GLU A 134 -20.96 8.07 3.29
CA GLU A 134 -20.69 7.67 4.66
C GLU A 134 -20.43 6.16 4.78
N GLY A 135 -19.58 5.77 5.75
CA GLY A 135 -19.21 4.38 5.98
C GLY A 135 -18.09 3.83 5.08
N GLY A 136 -17.34 4.71 4.41
CA GLY A 136 -16.18 4.34 3.58
C GLY A 136 -16.54 3.71 2.25
N ILE A 137 -17.72 4.02 1.72
CA ILE A 137 -18.18 3.52 0.41
C ILE A 137 -17.85 4.56 -0.66
N LEU A 138 -17.15 4.11 -1.70
CA LEU A 138 -16.74 4.94 -2.83
C LEU A 138 -17.46 4.49 -4.11
N ALA A 139 -17.88 5.45 -4.92
CA ALA A 139 -18.21 5.26 -6.33
C ALA A 139 -17.08 5.85 -7.18
N VAL A 140 -16.32 5.01 -7.89
CA VAL A 140 -15.16 5.42 -8.69
C VAL A 140 -15.49 5.22 -10.16
N GLN A 141 -15.26 6.24 -10.97
CA GLN A 141 -15.39 6.13 -12.42
C GLN A 141 -14.30 5.18 -12.96
N LEU A 142 -14.74 4.07 -13.54
CA LEU A 142 -13.85 3.06 -14.14
C LEU A 142 -13.54 3.42 -15.60
N GLU A 143 -14.57 3.92 -16.29
CA GLU A 143 -14.59 4.44 -17.64
C GLU A 143 -15.71 5.50 -17.74
N GLU A 144 -15.73 6.28 -18.81
CA GLU A 144 -16.83 7.22 -19.07
C GLU A 144 -18.20 6.51 -19.00
N GLY A 145 -19.11 7.05 -18.18
CA GLY A 145 -20.43 6.44 -17.95
C GLY A 145 -20.45 5.13 -17.16
N VAL A 146 -19.32 4.63 -16.63
CA VAL A 146 -19.22 3.40 -15.83
C VAL A 146 -18.59 3.68 -14.46
N PHE A 147 -19.30 3.32 -13.40
CA PHE A 147 -18.89 3.50 -12.01
C PHE A 147 -18.85 2.17 -11.25
N GLY A 148 -17.74 1.90 -10.57
CA GLY A 148 -17.63 0.82 -9.60
C GLY A 148 -17.93 1.35 -8.20
N VAL A 149 -18.76 0.64 -7.46
CA VAL A 149 -19.09 0.97 -6.07
C VAL A 149 -18.52 -0.10 -5.15
N ALA A 150 -17.74 0.31 -4.16
CA ALA A 150 -17.14 -0.59 -3.19
C ALA A 150 -16.95 0.05 -1.83
N LYS A 151 -16.86 -0.79 -0.79
CA LYS A 151 -16.32 -0.39 0.50
C LYS A 151 -14.79 -0.41 0.44
N VAL A 152 -14.18 0.68 0.84
CA VAL A 152 -12.73 0.88 0.77
C VAL A 152 -12.20 1.15 2.17
N ASP A 153 -11.08 0.50 2.52
CA ASP A 153 -10.29 0.90 3.67
C ASP A 153 -9.57 2.20 3.30
N GLU A 154 -10.08 3.34 3.77
CA GLU A 154 -9.54 4.66 3.41
C GLU A 154 -8.08 4.84 3.81
N TYR A 155 -7.64 4.17 4.88
CA TYR A 155 -6.25 4.23 5.34
C TYR A 155 -5.33 3.45 4.41
N LYS A 156 -5.77 2.30 3.91
CA LYS A 156 -4.96 1.44 3.02
C LYS A 156 -5.16 1.74 1.55
N GLY A 157 -6.22 2.46 1.17
CA GLY A 157 -6.64 2.65 -0.21
C GLY A 157 -7.07 1.34 -0.89
N LEU A 158 -7.54 0.36 -0.12
CA LEU A 158 -7.81 -1.00 -0.60
C LEU A 158 -9.31 -1.28 -0.69
N VAL A 159 -9.75 -1.82 -1.82
CA VAL A 159 -11.10 -2.37 -1.99
C VAL A 159 -11.26 -3.57 -1.06
N THR A 160 -12.10 -3.42 -0.03
CA THR A 160 -12.38 -4.49 0.95
C THR A 160 -13.60 -5.32 0.57
N GLN A 161 -14.57 -4.68 -0.09
CA GLN A 161 -15.77 -5.33 -0.57
C GLN A 161 -16.29 -4.59 -1.80
N TYR A 162 -16.22 -5.23 -2.97
CA TYR A 162 -16.85 -4.70 -4.17
C TYR A 162 -18.36 -4.95 -4.13
N ILE A 163 -19.15 -3.90 -4.30
CA ILE A 163 -20.62 -3.93 -4.12
C ILE A 163 -21.29 -4.14 -5.48
N ASN A 164 -21.06 -3.24 -6.43
CA ASN A 164 -21.77 -3.25 -7.72
C ASN A 164 -21.04 -2.42 -8.78
N THR A 165 -21.34 -2.69 -10.05
CA THR A 165 -20.97 -1.82 -11.18
C THR A 165 -22.23 -1.13 -11.68
N TYR A 166 -22.17 0.17 -11.97
CA TYR A 166 -23.23 0.96 -12.60
C TYR A 166 -22.75 1.44 -13.96
N ALA A 167 -23.54 1.27 -15.02
CA ALA A 167 -23.20 1.73 -16.37
C ALA A 167 -24.39 2.39 -17.06
N LYS A 168 -24.16 3.48 -17.78
CA LYS A 168 -25.18 4.10 -18.65
C LYS A 168 -25.56 3.20 -19.82
N ASP A 169 -24.57 2.51 -20.39
CA ASP A 169 -24.77 1.48 -21.41
C ASP A 169 -24.79 0.09 -20.74
N LYS A 170 -25.91 -0.62 -20.89
CA LYS A 170 -26.11 -1.96 -20.34
C LYS A 170 -25.10 -2.97 -20.87
N ALA A 171 -24.60 -2.81 -22.09
CA ALA A 171 -23.61 -3.73 -22.67
C ALA A 171 -22.26 -3.70 -21.91
N MET A 172 -21.94 -2.59 -21.25
CA MET A 172 -20.70 -2.46 -20.47
C MET A 172 -20.69 -3.34 -19.22
N LEU A 173 -21.86 -3.75 -18.72
CA LEU A 173 -21.96 -4.63 -17.55
C LEU A 173 -21.42 -6.05 -17.82
N GLU A 174 -21.39 -6.48 -19.09
CA GLU A 174 -20.76 -7.76 -19.48
C GLU A 174 -19.22 -7.69 -19.41
N THR A 175 -18.65 -6.50 -19.60
CA THR A 175 -17.19 -6.26 -19.52
C THR A 175 -16.74 -6.03 -18.09
N TYR A 176 -17.59 -5.39 -17.27
CA TYR A 176 -17.28 -5.01 -15.89
C TYR A 176 -18.09 -5.84 -14.90
N ASP A 177 -17.86 -7.15 -14.91
CA ASP A 177 -18.27 -8.03 -13.82
C ASP A 177 -17.62 -7.61 -12.48
N LYS A 178 -18.00 -8.23 -11.38
CA LYS A 178 -17.51 -7.83 -10.04
C LYS A 178 -15.99 -7.93 -9.90
N GLU A 179 -15.36 -8.93 -10.49
CA GLU A 179 -13.91 -9.15 -10.36
C GLU A 179 -13.15 -8.10 -11.19
N THR A 180 -13.56 -7.91 -12.43
CA THR A 180 -12.99 -6.93 -13.35
C THR A 180 -13.22 -5.51 -12.83
N GLY A 181 -14.43 -5.21 -12.39
CA GLY A 181 -14.79 -3.93 -11.77
C GLY A 181 -13.96 -3.65 -10.52
N ALA A 182 -13.77 -4.64 -9.65
CA ALA A 182 -12.92 -4.49 -8.45
C ALA A 182 -11.45 -4.25 -8.82
N ALA A 183 -10.90 -4.99 -9.78
CA ALA A 183 -9.52 -4.84 -10.22
C ALA A 183 -9.25 -3.47 -10.85
N VAL A 184 -10.15 -3.01 -11.73
CA VAL A 184 -10.03 -1.68 -12.34
C VAL A 184 -10.21 -0.59 -11.30
N MET A 185 -11.16 -0.74 -10.37
CA MET A 185 -11.35 0.21 -9.27
C MET A 185 -10.11 0.31 -8.39
N GLN A 186 -9.51 -0.82 -7.99
CA GLN A 186 -8.28 -0.84 -7.22
C GLN A 186 -7.15 -0.12 -7.97
N SER A 187 -7.01 -0.37 -9.29
CA SER A 187 -6.01 0.32 -10.11
C SER A 187 -6.20 1.84 -10.14
N GLN A 188 -7.44 2.35 -10.18
CA GLN A 188 -7.69 3.80 -10.09
C GLN A 188 -7.34 4.35 -8.69
N LEU A 189 -7.66 3.63 -7.61
CA LEU A 189 -7.29 4.03 -6.26
C LEU A 189 -5.76 4.05 -6.07
N ASP A 190 -5.04 3.09 -6.66
CA ASP A 190 -3.58 3.04 -6.64
C ASP A 190 -2.97 4.25 -7.39
N LYS A 191 -3.56 4.68 -8.52
CA LYS A 191 -3.16 5.91 -9.20
C LYS A 191 -3.37 7.15 -8.32
N LEU A 192 -4.51 7.25 -7.63
CA LEU A 192 -4.76 8.36 -6.72
C LEU A 192 -3.74 8.38 -5.58
N LYS A 193 -3.42 7.20 -5.05
CA LYS A 193 -2.36 7.04 -4.04
C LYS A 193 -1.03 7.55 -4.58
N SER A 194 -0.63 7.16 -5.79
CA SER A 194 0.60 7.64 -6.44
C SER A 194 0.64 9.17 -6.55
N VAL A 195 -0.46 9.81 -6.99
CA VAL A 195 -0.53 11.27 -7.09
C VAL A 195 -0.34 11.95 -5.73
N LYS A 196 -0.98 11.43 -4.67
CA LYS A 196 -0.81 11.96 -3.31
C LYS A 196 0.66 11.86 -2.85
N ILE A 197 1.29 10.73 -3.13
CA ILE A 197 2.69 10.48 -2.80
C ILE A 197 3.62 11.42 -3.56
N ASP A 198 3.36 11.73 -4.82
CA ASP A 198 4.18 12.68 -5.58
C ASP A 198 4.09 14.10 -5.03
N VAL A 199 2.90 14.52 -4.56
CA VAL A 199 2.71 15.80 -3.86
C VAL A 199 3.51 15.82 -2.55
N GLU A 200 3.44 14.75 -1.76
CA GLU A 200 4.20 14.64 -0.52
C GLU A 200 5.71 14.58 -0.76
N ARG A 201 6.17 13.84 -1.78
CA ARG A 201 7.58 13.81 -2.21
C ARG A 201 8.03 15.23 -2.53
N THR A 202 7.25 15.98 -3.29
CA THR A 202 7.56 17.37 -3.65
C THR A 202 7.63 18.28 -2.41
N LYS A 203 6.76 18.09 -1.42
CA LYS A 203 6.85 18.78 -0.12
C LYS A 203 8.16 18.43 0.59
N TRP A 204 8.50 17.15 0.69
CA TRP A 204 9.69 16.70 1.41
C TRP A 204 10.99 17.09 0.71
N MET A 205 11.03 17.14 -0.62
CA MET A 205 12.18 17.62 -1.37
C MET A 205 12.55 19.09 -1.09
N LYS A 206 11.62 19.89 -0.52
CA LYS A 206 11.92 21.25 -0.04
C LYS A 206 12.62 21.27 1.32
N ASN A 207 12.57 20.19 2.08
CA ASN A 207 13.32 20.04 3.32
C ASN A 207 14.77 19.63 3.01
N GLU A 208 15.74 20.41 3.49
CA GLU A 208 17.15 20.24 3.18
C GLU A 208 17.70 18.88 3.62
N THR A 209 17.33 18.43 4.83
CA THR A 209 17.77 17.14 5.37
C THR A 209 17.22 15.99 4.55
N TYR A 210 15.92 16.00 4.27
CA TYR A 210 15.31 14.97 3.42
C TYR A 210 15.96 14.92 2.04
N ALA A 211 16.12 16.07 1.37
CA ALA A 211 16.71 16.13 0.04
C ALA A 211 18.14 15.54 -0.03
N LYS A 212 18.93 15.73 1.03
CA LYS A 212 20.31 15.19 1.15
C LYS A 212 20.34 13.72 1.56
N MET A 213 19.35 13.28 2.32
CA MET A 213 19.30 11.95 2.95
C MET A 213 18.40 10.94 2.23
N LYS A 214 17.58 11.34 1.24
CA LYS A 214 16.72 10.40 0.51
C LYS A 214 17.51 9.17 -0.01
N GLY A 215 16.98 7.98 0.23
CA GLY A 215 17.63 6.70 -0.05
C GLY A 215 18.75 6.31 0.93
N LYS A 216 18.96 7.06 2.02
CA LYS A 216 20.05 6.84 2.99
C LYS A 216 19.52 6.62 4.40
N ILE A 217 20.43 6.17 5.26
CA ILE A 217 20.19 5.95 6.69
C ILE A 217 21.11 6.90 7.46
N GLY A 218 20.51 7.78 8.27
CA GLY A 218 21.24 8.61 9.22
C GLY A 218 21.38 7.89 10.56
N PHE A 219 22.60 7.72 11.05
CA PHE A 219 22.88 7.11 12.35
C PHE A 219 23.04 8.18 13.42
N MET A 220 22.66 7.89 14.67
CA MET A 220 22.74 8.84 15.79
C MET A 220 22.94 8.11 17.12
N ASP A 221 23.46 8.80 18.14
CA ASP A 221 23.69 8.25 19.50
C ASP A 221 22.46 8.35 20.40
N HIS A 222 21.47 9.17 20.03
CA HIS A 222 20.29 9.41 20.82
C HIS A 222 19.08 9.71 19.94
N TYR A 223 17.95 9.06 20.20
CA TYR A 223 16.74 9.18 19.38
C TYR A 223 16.14 10.59 19.36
N SER A 224 16.39 11.41 20.39
CA SER A 224 15.88 12.79 20.46
C SER A 224 16.57 13.76 19.50
N LYS A 225 17.64 13.33 18.80
CA LYS A 225 18.29 14.12 17.75
C LYS A 225 17.45 14.24 16.48
N VAL A 226 16.40 13.43 16.35
CA VAL A 226 15.44 13.47 15.25
C VAL A 226 14.01 13.56 15.79
N ALA A 227 13.10 14.07 14.98
CA ALA A 227 11.69 14.12 15.36
C ALA A 227 11.14 12.71 15.64
N TYR A 228 10.54 12.49 16.81
CA TYR A 228 9.95 11.18 17.12
C TYR A 228 8.79 10.81 16.17
N ASN A 229 8.02 11.82 15.73
CA ASN A 229 6.89 11.65 14.82
C ASN A 229 7.34 11.41 13.38
N ARG A 230 6.71 10.43 12.72
CA ARG A 230 6.93 10.06 11.31
C ARG A 230 6.30 11.05 10.30
N GLY A 231 5.76 12.16 10.78
CA GLY A 231 5.15 13.21 9.96
C GLY A 231 5.96 14.50 9.88
N ASP A 232 7.15 14.55 10.50
CA ASP A 232 7.97 15.76 10.56
C ASP A 232 9.49 15.44 10.49
N ILE A 233 10.26 16.39 9.95
CA ILE A 233 11.72 16.39 9.88
C ILE A 233 12.18 17.76 10.37
N THR A 234 12.65 17.79 11.62
CA THR A 234 13.19 19.00 12.25
C THR A 234 14.71 18.96 12.39
N GLU A 235 15.28 17.77 12.26
CA GLU A 235 16.70 17.54 12.33
C GLU A 235 17.48 18.11 11.14
N LYS A 236 18.76 18.39 11.37
CA LYS A 236 19.75 18.77 10.36
C LYS A 236 20.69 17.57 10.09
N VAL A 237 21.38 17.59 8.95
CA VAL A 237 22.26 16.47 8.54
C VAL A 237 23.47 16.27 9.47
N ASP A 238 23.91 17.33 10.16
CA ASP A 238 25.06 17.32 11.08
C ASP A 238 24.81 16.52 12.38
N VAL A 239 23.55 16.18 12.68
CA VAL A 239 23.25 15.29 13.82
C VAL A 239 23.63 13.84 13.54
N PHE A 240 23.84 13.48 12.26
CA PHE A 240 24.15 12.12 11.85
C PHE A 240 25.65 11.82 11.96
N MET A 241 25.95 10.68 12.57
CA MET A 241 27.31 10.16 12.68
C MET A 241 27.62 9.18 11.55
N SER A 242 28.88 9.17 11.13
CA SER A 242 29.46 8.16 10.23
C SER A 242 30.34 7.14 10.97
N SER A 243 30.65 7.39 12.25
CA SER A 243 31.49 6.56 13.09
C SER A 243 31.08 6.62 14.55
N VAL A 244 31.21 5.51 15.28
CA VAL A 244 30.85 5.41 16.70
C VAL A 244 31.73 4.42 17.45
N GLU A 245 32.05 4.71 18.71
CA GLU A 245 32.73 3.78 19.60
C GLU A 245 31.77 2.68 20.09
N ILE A 246 31.98 1.45 19.63
CA ILE A 246 31.21 0.29 20.11
C ILE A 246 31.59 -0.05 21.56
N GLY A 247 30.65 -0.58 22.32
CA GLY A 247 30.80 -0.86 23.75
C GLY A 247 30.62 0.36 24.67
N LYS A 248 30.25 1.53 24.12
CA LYS A 248 30.09 2.77 24.89
C LYS A 248 28.87 3.58 24.49
N SER A 249 28.73 3.88 23.20
CA SER A 249 27.65 4.75 22.72
C SER A 249 26.50 3.94 22.13
N SER A 250 25.28 4.29 22.52
CA SER A 250 24.07 3.77 21.88
C SER A 250 24.05 4.15 20.40
N ILE A 251 23.31 3.38 19.60
CA ILE A 251 23.17 3.57 18.16
C ILE A 251 21.68 3.46 17.82
N PHE A 252 21.16 4.53 17.25
CA PHE A 252 19.84 4.63 16.65
C PHE A 252 20.02 4.99 15.19
N TYR A 253 19.01 4.75 14.37
CA TYR A 253 19.03 5.18 12.98
C TYR A 253 17.68 5.72 12.53
N ARG A 254 17.71 6.57 11.50
CA ARG A 254 16.54 7.02 10.77
C ARG A 254 16.77 6.81 9.28
N ALA A 255 15.88 6.07 8.65
CA ALA A 255 15.91 5.82 7.22
C ALA A 255 15.05 6.85 6.51
N TYR A 256 15.55 7.38 5.39
CA TYR A 256 14.83 8.29 4.51
C TYR A 256 14.63 7.58 3.17
N TYR A 257 13.38 7.36 2.79
CA TYR A 257 13.03 6.58 1.61
C TYR A 257 12.78 7.50 0.43
N GLU A 258 13.30 7.16 -0.75
CA GLU A 258 12.97 7.90 -1.97
C GLU A 258 11.50 7.66 -2.40
N THR A 259 11.04 6.44 -2.22
CA THR A 259 9.65 6.02 -2.38
C THR A 259 9.26 5.19 -1.16
N PRO A 260 8.13 5.50 -0.49
CA PRO A 260 7.66 4.71 0.64
C PRO A 260 7.44 3.24 0.28
N GLY A 261 7.78 2.32 1.18
CA GLY A 261 7.69 0.88 0.90
C GLY A 261 6.26 0.41 0.60
N GLY A 262 5.24 1.03 1.21
CA GLY A 262 3.83 0.72 0.96
C GLY A 262 3.32 1.09 -0.43
N ILE A 263 4.09 1.86 -1.20
CA ILE A 263 3.83 2.16 -2.61
C ILE A 263 4.48 1.12 -3.52
N LEU A 264 5.68 0.65 -3.16
CA LEU A 264 6.40 -0.36 -3.94
C LEU A 264 5.80 -1.75 -3.77
N CYS A 265 5.40 -2.09 -2.54
CA CYS A 265 4.77 -3.37 -2.25
C CYS A 265 3.80 -3.25 -1.08
N SER A 266 2.50 -3.19 -1.39
CA SER A 266 1.46 -3.23 -0.37
C SER A 266 1.49 -4.57 0.38
N GLY A 267 1.58 -4.50 1.71
CA GLY A 267 1.61 -5.69 2.57
C GLY A 267 2.97 -6.38 2.70
N CYS A 268 4.03 -5.87 2.06
CA CYS A 268 5.38 -6.39 2.27
C CYS A 268 5.88 -6.18 3.70
N GLU A 269 6.77 -7.07 4.12
CA GLU A 269 7.58 -6.87 5.32
C GLU A 269 8.67 -5.82 5.05
N LEU A 270 9.01 -5.03 6.06
CA LEU A 270 10.21 -4.21 6.10
C LEU A 270 11.35 -5.04 6.69
N ASN A 271 12.36 -5.36 5.87
CA ASN A 271 13.54 -6.10 6.30
C ASN A 271 14.74 -5.17 6.48
N THR A 272 15.54 -5.39 7.51
CA THR A 272 16.81 -4.71 7.72
C THR A 272 17.92 -5.75 7.70
N THR A 273 18.93 -5.51 6.88
CA THR A 273 20.11 -6.36 6.72
C THR A 273 21.34 -5.62 7.17
N PHE A 274 22.16 -6.28 7.98
CA PHE A 274 23.45 -5.81 8.47
C PHE A 274 24.55 -6.62 7.82
N GLU A 275 25.55 -5.96 7.24
CA GLU A 275 26.69 -6.60 6.61
C GLU A 275 27.99 -6.09 7.22
N ILE A 276 28.80 -7.04 7.72
CA ILE A 276 30.13 -6.78 8.30
C ILE A 276 31.11 -7.77 7.67
N ASN A 277 32.17 -7.26 7.03
CA ASN A 277 33.19 -8.07 6.37
C ASN A 277 32.62 -9.14 5.40
N GLY A 278 31.54 -8.80 4.67
CA GLY A 278 30.86 -9.71 3.73
C GLY A 278 29.90 -10.71 4.38
N VAL A 279 29.83 -10.78 5.72
CA VAL A 279 28.84 -11.59 6.44
C VAL A 279 27.54 -10.79 6.55
N LYS A 280 26.50 -11.27 5.89
CA LYS A 280 25.16 -10.67 5.89
C LYS A 280 24.27 -11.34 6.93
N VAL A 281 23.58 -10.53 7.71
CA VAL A 281 22.59 -10.98 8.69
C VAL A 281 21.34 -10.12 8.52
N SER A 282 20.23 -10.73 8.13
CA SER A 282 18.95 -10.04 7.98
C SER A 282 17.96 -10.36 9.09
N ARG A 283 17.12 -9.39 9.46
CA ARG A 283 16.04 -9.60 10.44
C ARG A 283 15.06 -10.69 9.98
N ALA A 284 14.72 -10.73 8.70
CA ALA A 284 13.77 -11.69 8.14
C ALA A 284 14.29 -13.14 8.21
N GLU A 285 15.58 -13.37 7.94
CA GLU A 285 16.20 -14.71 8.06
C GLU A 285 16.34 -15.13 9.52
N GLN A 286 16.84 -14.25 10.39
CA GLN A 286 17.05 -14.60 11.79
C GLN A 286 15.75 -15.01 12.48
N ARG A 287 14.63 -14.36 12.17
CA ARG A 287 13.31 -14.78 12.68
C ARG A 287 12.91 -16.21 12.34
N LYS A 288 13.40 -16.75 11.22
CA LYS A 288 13.08 -18.11 10.76
C LYS A 288 13.95 -19.17 11.45
N VAL A 289 14.98 -18.78 12.20
CA VAL A 289 15.90 -19.71 12.88
C VAL A 289 15.19 -20.46 14.00
N SER A 290 14.42 -19.77 14.85
CA SER A 290 13.65 -20.41 15.92
C SER A 290 12.50 -19.54 16.42
N SER A 291 11.60 -20.11 17.23
CA SER A 291 10.55 -19.34 17.89
C SER A 291 11.10 -18.27 18.83
N LYS A 292 12.27 -18.48 19.43
CA LYS A 292 12.94 -17.51 20.31
C LYS A 292 13.37 -16.28 19.49
N TRP A 293 14.07 -16.50 18.38
CA TRP A 293 14.41 -15.44 17.43
C TRP A 293 13.18 -14.72 16.88
N SER A 294 12.12 -15.45 16.50
CA SER A 294 10.88 -14.84 16.03
C SER A 294 10.18 -13.98 17.08
N ARG A 295 10.31 -14.30 18.37
CA ARG A 295 9.73 -13.49 19.46
C ARG A 295 10.55 -12.23 19.72
N THR A 296 11.87 -12.32 19.61
CA THR A 296 12.82 -11.23 19.87
C THR A 296 12.88 -10.23 18.72
N ILE A 297 12.89 -10.70 17.48
CA ILE A 297 12.89 -9.86 16.28
C ILE A 297 11.45 -9.77 15.76
N LYS A 298 10.74 -8.70 16.12
CA LYS A 298 9.37 -8.50 15.62
C LYS A 298 9.35 -8.19 14.12
N GLN A 299 8.35 -8.77 13.44
CA GLN A 299 7.98 -8.40 12.08
C GLN A 299 7.49 -6.96 12.04
N LYS A 300 7.92 -6.22 11.02
CA LYS A 300 7.46 -4.87 10.72
C LYS A 300 6.97 -4.86 9.28
N PHE A 301 5.88 -4.19 9.01
CA PHE A 301 5.37 -4.04 7.66
C PHE A 301 5.73 -2.67 7.12
N VAL A 302 5.87 -2.59 5.80
CA VAL A 302 6.06 -1.31 5.13
C VAL A 302 4.81 -0.45 5.28
N ASN A 303 5.01 0.87 5.18
CA ASN A 303 3.94 1.85 5.20
C ASN A 303 4.23 2.96 4.17
N ASP A 304 3.36 3.97 4.14
CA ASP A 304 3.42 5.06 3.17
C ASP A 304 4.27 6.25 3.67
N ASP A 305 4.98 6.10 4.78
CA ASP A 305 5.85 7.16 5.32
C ASP A 305 7.11 7.29 4.46
N PHE A 306 7.58 8.53 4.24
CA PHE A 306 8.83 8.83 3.54
C PHE A 306 10.09 8.62 4.38
N PHE A 307 9.93 8.32 5.66
CA PHE A 307 11.04 8.07 6.56
C PHE A 307 10.57 7.20 7.73
N SER A 308 11.50 6.43 8.29
CA SER A 308 11.22 5.66 9.50
C SER A 308 11.08 6.59 10.71
N ALA A 309 10.60 6.02 11.82
CA ALA A 309 10.92 6.57 13.14
C ALA A 309 12.44 6.50 13.40
N ALA A 310 12.85 6.55 14.67
CA ALA A 310 14.24 6.30 15.07
C ALA A 310 14.41 4.91 15.71
N PRO A 311 14.39 3.77 14.96
CA PRO A 311 14.67 2.47 15.55
C PRO A 311 16.00 2.41 16.29
N ILE A 312 16.00 1.63 17.36
CA ILE A 312 17.18 1.31 18.16
C ILE A 312 17.96 0.20 17.46
N MET A 313 19.24 0.42 17.17
CA MET A 313 20.19 -0.66 16.87
C MET A 313 20.78 -1.22 18.16
N ILE A 314 21.28 -0.36 19.06
CA ILE A 314 21.74 -0.72 20.41
C ILE A 314 21.44 0.45 21.35
N SER A 315 20.85 0.18 22.51
CA SER A 315 20.72 1.13 23.63
C SER A 315 21.32 0.52 24.89
N TYR A 316 22.46 1.05 25.34
CA TYR A 316 23.10 0.58 26.57
C TYR A 316 22.32 0.99 27.81
N GLN A 317 21.64 2.13 27.77
CA GLN A 317 20.83 2.65 28.86
C GLN A 317 19.55 1.82 29.07
N GLU A 318 18.86 1.47 27.99
CA GLU A 318 17.61 0.72 28.08
C GLU A 318 17.80 -0.80 28.05
N ASN A 319 19.04 -1.26 27.79
CA ASN A 319 19.37 -2.68 27.66
C ASN A 319 18.58 -3.38 26.54
N ILE A 320 18.43 -2.68 25.41
CA ILE A 320 17.67 -3.13 24.22
C ILE A 320 18.60 -3.05 23.00
N ALA A 321 18.51 -4.04 22.10
CA ALA A 321 19.19 -3.99 20.82
C ALA A 321 18.41 -4.71 19.71
N ASP A 322 18.79 -4.43 18.48
CA ASP A 322 18.45 -5.24 17.33
C ASP A 322 19.30 -6.51 17.33
N TYR A 323 18.68 -7.66 17.61
CA TYR A 323 19.40 -8.92 17.72
C TYR A 323 19.98 -9.42 16.38
N ALA A 324 19.47 -8.99 15.23
CA ALA A 324 20.13 -9.29 13.96
C ALA A 324 21.45 -8.50 13.83
N PHE A 325 21.47 -7.26 14.31
CA PHE A 325 22.71 -6.47 14.36
C PHE A 325 23.71 -7.05 15.36
N LEU A 326 23.26 -7.45 16.56
CA LEU A 326 24.13 -8.10 17.54
C LEU A 326 24.71 -9.41 17.01
N TYR A 327 23.91 -10.20 16.31
CA TYR A 327 24.40 -11.44 15.69
C TYR A 327 25.45 -11.15 14.60
N ALA A 328 25.29 -10.09 13.81
CA ALA A 328 26.32 -9.67 12.85
C ALA A 328 27.64 -9.31 13.53
N ILE A 329 27.59 -8.60 14.66
CA ILE A 329 28.75 -8.30 15.51
C ILE A 329 29.35 -9.61 16.05
N TYR A 330 28.52 -10.51 16.59
CA TYR A 330 28.94 -11.78 17.17
C TYR A 330 29.69 -12.66 16.17
N GLN A 331 29.19 -12.78 14.94
CA GLN A 331 29.84 -13.52 13.85
C GLN A 331 31.20 -12.93 13.43
N ASN A 332 31.46 -11.67 13.81
CA ASN A 332 32.68 -10.95 13.51
C ASN A 332 33.50 -10.60 14.77
N LYS A 333 33.17 -11.18 15.94
CA LYS A 333 33.73 -10.75 17.24
C LYS A 333 35.26 -10.76 17.29
N ASP A 334 35.89 -11.72 16.64
CA ASP A 334 37.36 -11.84 16.59
C ASP A 334 38.05 -10.74 15.76
N LYS A 335 37.29 -9.96 15.00
CA LYS A 335 37.81 -8.82 14.22
C LYS A 335 37.84 -7.52 15.03
N PHE A 336 37.18 -7.48 16.19
CA PHE A 336 37.15 -6.32 17.09
C PHE A 336 38.42 -6.31 17.96
N VAL A 337 39.54 -5.89 17.36
CA VAL A 337 40.82 -5.65 18.06
C VAL A 337 41.02 -4.16 18.32
N ASP A 338 41.84 -3.80 19.30
CA ASP A 338 42.01 -2.40 19.73
C ASP A 338 42.38 -1.47 18.57
N GLY A 339 41.63 -0.38 18.41
CA GLY A 339 41.77 0.56 17.30
C GLY A 339 41.12 0.13 15.98
N ALA A 340 40.54 -1.07 15.90
CA ALA A 340 39.86 -1.52 14.68
C ALA A 340 38.69 -0.60 14.32
N SER A 341 38.59 -0.29 13.03
CA SER A 341 37.49 0.46 12.43
C SER A 341 36.77 -0.46 11.45
N ILE A 342 35.56 -0.87 11.81
CA ILE A 342 34.81 -1.92 11.12
C ILE A 342 33.59 -1.28 10.45
N PRO A 343 33.54 -1.23 9.11
CA PRO A 343 32.36 -0.72 8.41
C PRO A 343 31.21 -1.72 8.53
N VAL A 344 30.05 -1.22 8.95
CA VAL A 344 28.78 -1.94 8.98
C VAL A 344 27.89 -1.31 7.93
N LYS A 345 27.61 -2.07 6.88
CA LYS A 345 26.63 -1.68 5.88
C LYS A 345 25.24 -2.07 6.37
N VAL A 346 24.31 -1.12 6.36
CA VAL A 346 22.91 -1.32 6.74
C VAL A 346 22.05 -1.05 5.53
N THR A 347 21.23 -2.03 5.15
CA THR A 347 20.30 -1.94 4.01
C THR A 347 18.89 -2.25 4.49
N ILE A 348 17.92 -1.42 4.10
CA ILE A 348 16.50 -1.61 4.38
C ILE A 348 15.79 -1.93 3.07
N THR A 349 15.04 -3.03 3.05
CA THR A 349 14.37 -3.55 1.85
C THR A 349 12.89 -3.82 2.09
N THR A 350 12.09 -3.82 1.01
CA THR A 350 10.82 -4.55 0.98
C THR A 350 11.12 -6.04 0.90
N ASN A 351 10.44 -6.85 1.70
CA ASN A 351 10.55 -8.30 1.69
C ASN A 351 9.17 -8.93 1.46
N GLN A 352 9.08 -9.74 0.40
CA GLN A 352 7.87 -10.48 0.05
C GLN A 352 8.18 -11.97 0.15
N ASP A 353 7.45 -12.67 1.01
CA ASP A 353 7.56 -14.13 1.19
C ASP A 353 8.98 -14.62 1.49
N GLY A 354 9.78 -13.79 2.18
CA GLY A 354 11.16 -14.10 2.52
C GLY A 354 12.19 -13.71 1.47
N VAL A 355 11.79 -13.05 0.38
CA VAL A 355 12.68 -12.58 -0.68
C VAL A 355 12.70 -11.06 -0.67
N ASP A 356 13.89 -10.49 -0.51
CA ASP A 356 14.11 -9.04 -0.64
C ASP A 356 13.85 -8.58 -2.09
N LYS A 357 13.19 -7.44 -2.24
CA LYS A 357 12.80 -6.86 -3.53
C LYS A 357 13.50 -5.51 -3.74
N ASP A 358 12.92 -4.45 -3.20
CA ASP A 358 13.35 -3.08 -3.44
C ASP A 358 14.19 -2.57 -2.27
N VAL A 359 15.33 -1.95 -2.56
CA VAL A 359 16.11 -1.23 -1.56
C VAL A 359 15.46 0.13 -1.30
N LEU A 360 15.03 0.35 -0.06
CA LEU A 360 14.39 1.59 0.37
C LEU A 360 15.41 2.63 0.86
N ALA A 361 16.42 2.17 1.59
CA ALA A 361 17.50 3.02 2.10
C ALA A 361 18.75 2.18 2.42
N GLU A 362 19.93 2.78 2.25
CA GLU A 362 21.20 2.14 2.53
C GLU A 362 22.25 3.14 3.01
N SER A 363 23.03 2.79 4.03
CA SER A 363 24.23 3.54 4.44
C SER A 363 25.20 2.68 5.23
N THR A 364 26.42 3.18 5.43
CA THR A 364 27.46 2.51 6.20
C THR A 364 27.80 3.32 7.45
N LEU A 365 27.84 2.64 8.61
CA LEU A 365 28.33 3.17 9.88
C LEU A 365 29.67 2.50 10.20
N THR A 366 30.68 3.26 10.61
CA THR A 366 31.94 2.69 11.09
C THR A 366 31.87 2.43 12.59
N LEU A 367 32.07 1.19 13.02
CA LEU A 367 32.26 0.85 14.44
C LEU A 367 33.73 0.92 14.79
N VAL A 368 34.09 1.75 15.76
CA VAL A 368 35.46 1.84 16.30
C VAL A 368 35.51 1.07 17.60
N TYR A 369 36.38 0.06 17.67
CA TYR A 369 36.63 -0.68 18.90
C TYR A 369 37.82 -0.11 19.66
N LYS A 370 37.66 0.03 20.97
CA LYS A 370 38.73 0.41 21.90
C LYS A 370 38.70 -0.55 23.09
N ASN A 371 39.87 -1.01 23.53
CA ASN A 371 40.00 -1.90 24.69
C ASN A 371 39.38 -1.29 25.96
N SER A 372 39.38 0.03 26.10
CA SER A 372 38.69 0.74 27.20
C SER A 372 37.19 0.45 27.27
N ASN A 373 36.57 0.01 26.17
CA ASN A 373 35.15 -0.26 26.05
C ASN A 373 34.83 -1.76 26.08
N LYS A 374 35.82 -2.62 26.40
CA LYS A 374 35.68 -4.09 26.38
C LYS A 374 34.47 -4.58 27.17
N ALA A 375 34.24 -4.05 28.36
CA ALA A 375 33.12 -4.47 29.21
C ALA A 375 31.75 -4.28 28.52
N GLY A 376 31.57 -3.16 27.80
CA GLY A 376 30.34 -2.92 27.05
C GLY A 376 30.24 -3.79 25.81
N PHE A 377 31.35 -4.09 25.13
CA PHE A 377 31.38 -5.02 24.01
C PHE A 377 31.08 -6.47 24.44
N ASP A 378 31.72 -6.96 25.49
CA ASP A 378 31.48 -8.28 26.06
C ASP A 378 30.02 -8.46 26.47
N LYS A 379 29.38 -7.39 26.99
CA LYS A 379 27.94 -7.39 27.29
C LYS A 379 27.09 -7.67 26.05
N LEU A 380 27.44 -7.12 24.89
CA LEU A 380 26.73 -7.38 23.63
C LEU A 380 26.88 -8.84 23.20
N ILE A 381 28.10 -9.38 23.29
CA ILE A 381 28.40 -10.77 22.94
C ILE A 381 27.59 -11.71 23.83
N LYS A 382 27.57 -11.44 25.13
CA LYS A 382 26.80 -12.22 26.10
C LYS A 382 25.30 -12.27 25.78
N TRP A 383 24.67 -11.18 25.32
CA TRP A 383 23.25 -11.21 24.94
C TRP A 383 22.95 -12.18 23.81
N VAL A 384 23.92 -12.41 22.92
CA VAL A 384 23.78 -13.39 21.83
C VAL A 384 24.03 -14.80 22.35
N ASP A 385 25.05 -15.00 23.20
CA ASP A 385 25.30 -16.31 23.82
C ASP A 385 24.07 -16.78 24.63
N ASP A 386 23.50 -15.91 25.48
CA ASP A 386 22.26 -16.20 26.24
C ASP A 386 21.06 -16.52 25.31
N LEU A 387 21.03 -15.94 24.10
CA LEU A 387 20.01 -16.22 23.09
C LEU A 387 20.22 -17.59 22.41
N LEU A 388 21.46 -18.07 22.30
CA LEU A 388 21.81 -19.33 21.62
C LEU A 388 21.83 -20.56 22.54
N GLU A 389 22.04 -20.38 23.85
CA GLU A 389 22.14 -21.47 24.84
C GLU A 389 20.80 -22.09 25.27
N GLU A 390 19.67 -21.45 24.96
CA GLU A 390 18.31 -22.00 25.16
C GLU A 390 17.51 -21.98 23.86
#